data_AF-A0A7Z9W8M5-F1
#
_entry.id   AF-A0A7Z9W8M5-F1
#
_cell.length_a   1.000
_cell.length_b   1.000
_cell.length_c   1.000
_cell.angle_alpha   90.00
_cell.angle_beta   90.00
_cell.angle_gamma   90.00
#
_symmetry.space_group_name_H-M   'P 1'
#
loop_
_entity.id
_entity.type
_entity.pdbx_description
1 polymer ?
#
loop_
_entity_poly.entity_id
_entity_poly.type
_entity_poly.pdbx_seq_one_letter_code
_entity_poly.pdbx_strand_id
1 'polypeptide(L)'
;MTFYSLREIFSFKTAQVVMLVALVFSACVPPYPVEEELAAPEPVSEEQCLRLLSSAAEYYKNKDWNSTSRVYGELVDLGCDKGSEEEIFQYWAIAYE
;
A
#
# COMPACT_ATOMS: atom_id res chain seq x y z
N MET A 1 49.42 -27.22 -8.79
CA MET A 1 49.30 -25.92 -8.07
C MET A 1 48.27 -24.99 -8.74
N THR A 2 47.14 -25.50 -9.27
CA THR A 2 46.15 -24.68 -10.03
C THR A 2 44.72 -24.81 -9.50
N PHE A 3 44.41 -25.86 -8.72
CA PHE A 3 43.08 -26.10 -8.16
C PHE A 3 42.74 -25.27 -6.91
N TYR A 4 43.74 -24.76 -6.17
CA TYR A 4 43.50 -23.93 -4.98
C TYR A 4 42.99 -22.51 -5.33
N SER A 5 43.40 -21.95 -6.47
CA SER A 5 43.05 -20.58 -6.86
C SER A 5 41.59 -20.42 -7.33
N LEU A 6 41.04 -21.42 -8.04
CA LEU A 6 39.64 -21.43 -8.50
C LEU A 6 38.64 -21.50 -7.33
N ARG A 7 38.99 -22.22 -6.25
CA ARG A 7 38.16 -22.35 -5.04
C ARG A 7 38.07 -21.02 -4.28
N GLU A 8 39.15 -20.25 -4.21
CA GLU A 8 39.13 -18.91 -3.58
C GLU A 8 38.36 -17.88 -4.40
N ILE A 9 38.48 -17.89 -5.73
CA ILE A 9 37.71 -16.99 -6.61
C ILE A 9 36.21 -17.29 -6.54
N PHE A 10 35.83 -18.57 -6.46
CA PHE A 10 34.44 -18.99 -6.29
C PHE A 10 33.90 -18.62 -4.89
N SER A 11 34.75 -18.72 -3.86
CA SER A 11 34.43 -18.29 -2.49
C SER A 11 34.25 -16.78 -2.38
N PHE A 12 35.03 -15.97 -3.11
CA PHE A 12 34.91 -14.51 -3.09
C PHE A 12 33.65 -14.03 -3.80
N LYS A 13 33.30 -14.64 -4.95
CA LYS A 13 32.05 -14.34 -5.67
C LYS A 13 30.81 -14.74 -4.88
N THR A 14 30.83 -15.90 -4.22
CA THR A 14 29.72 -16.34 -3.36
C THR A 14 29.59 -15.45 -2.11
N ALA A 15 30.70 -15.05 -1.49
CA ALA A 15 30.69 -14.10 -0.37
C ALA A 15 30.12 -12.73 -0.79
N GLN A 16 30.47 -12.23 -1.97
CA GLN A 16 29.96 -10.96 -2.48
C GLN A 16 28.45 -11.00 -2.77
N VAL A 17 27.94 -12.12 -3.30
CA VAL A 17 26.49 -12.31 -3.52
C VAL A 17 25.73 -12.40 -2.20
N VAL A 18 26.25 -13.13 -1.21
CA VAL A 18 25.63 -13.24 0.12
C VAL A 18 25.57 -11.88 0.82
N MET A 19 26.62 -11.06 0.70
CA MET A 19 26.64 -9.71 1.27
C MET A 19 25.61 -8.77 0.62
N LEU A 20 25.47 -8.82 -0.72
CA LEU A 20 24.47 -8.04 -1.45
C LEU A 20 23.05 -8.45 -1.06
N VAL A 21 22.80 -9.75 -0.95
CA VAL A 21 21.50 -10.29 -0.53
C VAL A 21 21.16 -9.85 0.90
N ALA A 22 22.12 -9.91 1.83
CA ALA A 22 21.93 -9.45 3.21
C ALA A 22 21.57 -7.95 3.30
N LEU A 23 22.17 -7.11 2.46
CA LEU A 23 21.85 -5.67 2.40
C LEU A 23 20.42 -5.41 1.92
N VAL A 24 19.92 -6.16 0.92
CA VAL A 24 18.54 -6.03 0.43
C VAL A 24 17.54 -6.41 1.53
N PHE A 25 17.81 -7.45 2.31
CA PHE A 25 16.94 -7.83 3.43
C PHE A 25 16.98 -6.84 4.60
N SER A 26 18.09 -6.11 4.78
CA SER A 26 18.19 -5.06 5.80
C SER A 26 17.50 -3.74 5.43
N ALA A 27 17.10 -3.55 4.17
CA ALA A 27 16.40 -2.35 3.72
C ALA A 27 14.90 -2.35 4.09
N CYS A 28 14.39 -3.45 4.64
CA CYS A 28 13.00 -3.59 5.08
C CYS A 28 12.92 -3.61 6.62
N VAL A 29 13.48 -2.59 7.28
CA VAL A 29 13.29 -2.39 8.72
C VAL A 29 12.11 -1.45 8.91
N PRO A 30 10.96 -1.94 9.43
CA PRO A 30 9.85 -1.05 9.75
C PRO A 30 10.32 -0.01 10.79
N PRO A 31 9.86 1.24 10.69
CA PRO A 31 10.19 2.25 11.69
C PRO A 31 9.75 1.78 13.08
N TYR A 32 10.55 2.16 14.09
CA TYR A 32 10.27 1.86 15.49
C TYR A 32 8.91 2.48 15.89
N PRO A 33 8.06 1.78 16.66
CA PRO A 33 6.85 2.39 17.18
C PRO A 33 7.26 3.45 18.21
N VAL A 34 7.26 4.71 17.80
CA VAL A 34 7.14 5.82 18.74
C VAL A 34 5.78 5.67 19.43
N GLU A 35 5.74 5.80 20.76
CA GLU A 35 4.50 5.93 21.50
C GLU A 35 3.83 7.23 21.04
N GLU A 36 2.96 7.14 20.03
CA GLU A 36 2.29 8.26 19.39
C GLU A 36 1.24 8.85 20.33
N GLU A 37 1.60 9.98 20.94
CA GLU A 37 0.67 11.00 21.40
C GLU A 37 -0.21 11.42 20.21
N LEU A 38 -1.36 10.75 20.03
CA LEU A 38 -2.37 10.91 18.96
C LEU A 38 -2.03 12.01 17.95
N ALA A 39 -1.10 11.72 17.04
CA ALA A 39 -0.84 12.59 15.92
C ALA A 39 -2.14 12.65 15.12
N ALA A 40 -2.67 13.85 14.91
CA ALA A 40 -3.83 14.02 14.05
C ALA A 40 -3.52 13.33 12.71
N PRO A 41 -4.45 12.52 12.17
CA PRO A 41 -4.20 11.81 10.92
C PRO A 41 -3.75 12.82 9.86
N GLU A 42 -2.62 12.53 9.22
CA GLU A 42 -2.08 13.35 8.13
C GLU A 42 -3.19 13.60 7.09
N PRO A 43 -3.36 14.84 6.62
CA PRO A 43 -4.44 15.16 5.68
C PRO A 43 -4.25 14.37 4.38
N VAL A 44 -5.29 13.64 3.97
CA VAL A 44 -5.32 12.90 2.71
C VAL A 44 -5.22 13.88 1.54
N SER A 45 -4.39 13.54 0.54
CA SER A 45 -4.27 14.39 -0.65
C SER A 45 -5.47 14.23 -1.58
N GLU A 46 -5.79 15.27 -2.35
CA GLU A 46 -6.87 15.21 -3.34
C GLU A 46 -6.66 14.09 -4.36
N GLU A 47 -5.41 13.85 -4.78
CA GLU A 47 -5.06 12.75 -5.68
C GLU A 47 -5.37 11.38 -5.09
N GLN A 48 -5.18 11.19 -3.78
CA GLN A 48 -5.53 9.95 -3.09
C GLN A 48 -7.04 9.73 -3.07
N CYS A 49 -7.81 10.77 -2.77
CA CYS A 49 -9.27 10.73 -2.84
C CYS A 49 -9.76 10.35 -4.25
N LEU A 50 -9.22 10.98 -5.30
CA LEU A 50 -9.58 10.68 -6.69
C LEU A 50 -9.27 9.23 -7.08
N ARG A 51 -8.15 8.68 -6.60
CA ARG A 51 -7.78 7.27 -6.85
C ARG A 51 -8.72 6.29 -6.13
N LEU A 52 -9.10 6.59 -4.88
CA LEU A 52 -10.07 5.81 -4.13
C LEU A 52 -11.44 5.84 -4.82
N LEU A 53 -11.90 7.02 -5.24
CA LEU A 53 -13.17 7.19 -5.94
C LEU A 53 -13.20 6.43 -7.27
N SER A 54 -12.13 6.52 -8.07
CA SER A 54 -12.00 5.74 -9.31
C SER A 54 -12.05 4.23 -9.05
N SER A 55 -11.44 3.76 -7.96
CA SER A 55 -11.47 2.34 -7.56
C SER A 55 -12.88 1.92 -7.12
N ALA A 56 -13.57 2.74 -6.32
CA ALA A 56 -14.95 2.50 -5.89
C ALA A 56 -15.91 2.38 -7.09
N ALA A 57 -15.78 3.29 -8.06
CA ALA A 57 -16.59 3.29 -9.28
C ALA A 57 -16.34 2.02 -10.11
N GLU A 58 -15.11 1.52 -10.17
CA GLU A 58 -14.78 0.27 -10.85
C GLU A 58 -15.41 -0.95 -10.16
N TYR A 59 -15.37 -1.01 -8.82
CA TYR A 59 -16.05 -2.08 -8.07
C TYR A 59 -17.56 -2.04 -8.27
N TYR A 60 -18.15 -0.85 -8.25
CA TYR A 60 -19.58 -0.66 -8.50
C TYR A 60 -19.97 -1.17 -9.89
N LYS A 61 -19.19 -0.81 -10.92
CA LYS A 61 -19.38 -1.30 -12.30
C LYS A 61 -19.32 -2.82 -12.38
N ASN A 62 -18.44 -3.44 -11.59
CA ASN A 62 -18.27 -4.89 -11.53
C ASN A 62 -19.26 -5.60 -10.59
N LYS A 63 -20.18 -4.86 -9.95
CA LYS A 63 -21.15 -5.38 -8.96
C LYS A 63 -20.51 -6.08 -7.76
N ASP A 64 -19.27 -5.71 -7.43
CA ASP A 64 -18.60 -6.19 -6.23
C ASP A 64 -19.05 -5.35 -5.03
N TRP A 65 -20.26 -5.62 -4.55
CA TRP A 65 -20.91 -4.83 -3.50
C TRP A 65 -20.13 -4.79 -2.18
N ASN A 66 -19.40 -5.87 -1.86
CA ASN A 66 -18.56 -5.92 -0.67
C ASN A 66 -17.40 -4.91 -0.78
N SER A 67 -16.68 -4.93 -1.90
CA SER A 67 -15.60 -3.96 -2.14
C SER A 67 -16.14 -2.53 -2.29
N THR A 68 -17.26 -2.35 -2.98
CA THR A 68 -17.90 -1.04 -3.16
C THR A 68 -18.29 -0.40 -1.83
N SER A 69 -19.02 -1.12 -0.97
CA SER A 69 -19.45 -0.58 0.32
C SER A 69 -18.28 -0.27 1.25
N ARG A 70 -17.23 -1.11 1.23
CA ARG A 70 -16.00 -0.89 1.99
C ARG A 70 -15.26 0.39 1.56
N VAL A 71 -15.05 0.57 0.25
CA VAL A 71 -14.25 1.71 -0.26
C VAL A 71 -15.03 3.02 -0.18
N TYR A 72 -16.35 3.01 -0.39
CA TYR A 72 -17.15 4.21 -0.15
C TYR A 72 -17.19 4.62 1.33
N GLY A 73 -17.16 3.67 2.27
CA GLY A 73 -16.99 3.98 3.69
C GLY A 73 -15.63 4.64 3.97
N GLU A 74 -14.56 4.12 3.39
CA GLU A 74 -13.21 4.69 3.51
C GLU A 74 -13.14 6.12 2.95
N LEU A 75 -13.83 6.42 1.84
CA LEU A 75 -13.92 7.78 1.31
C LEU A 75 -14.53 8.77 2.32
N VAL A 76 -15.57 8.36 3.07
CA VAL A 76 -16.22 9.19 4.08
C VAL A 76 -15.34 9.34 5.33
N ASP A 77 -14.71 8.26 5.77
CA ASP A 77 -13.80 8.28 6.93
C ASP A 77 -12.61 9.22 6.70
N LEU A 78 -12.14 9.31 5.45
CA LEU A 78 -11.07 10.20 5.01
C LEU A 78 -11.56 11.62 4.66
N GLY A 79 -12.87 11.87 4.66
CA GLY A 79 -13.49 13.14 4.31
C GLY A 79 -13.34 13.53 2.83
N CYS A 80 -13.15 12.53 1.96
CA CYS A 80 -13.06 12.68 0.51
C CYS A 80 -14.43 12.92 -0.16
N ASP A 81 -15.53 12.84 0.59
CA ASP A 81 -16.89 13.03 0.12
C ASP A 81 -17.30 14.50 -0.04
N LYS A 82 -16.55 15.42 0.57
CA LYS A 82 -16.84 16.86 0.57
C LYS A 82 -16.98 17.42 -0.85
N GLY A 83 -18.17 17.91 -1.19
CA GLY A 83 -18.53 18.47 -2.49
C GLY A 83 -18.99 17.46 -3.55
N SER A 84 -19.06 16.17 -3.20
CA SER A 84 -19.56 15.08 -4.05
C SER A 84 -20.49 14.12 -3.30
N GLU A 85 -21.07 14.59 -2.20
CA GLU A 85 -21.84 13.79 -1.25
C GLU A 85 -23.00 13.07 -1.93
N GLU A 86 -23.78 13.80 -2.73
CA GLU A 86 -24.95 13.24 -3.42
C GLU A 86 -24.59 12.04 -4.31
N GLU A 87 -23.52 12.15 -5.08
CA GLU A 87 -23.08 11.08 -5.98
C GLU A 87 -22.59 9.87 -5.19
N ILE A 88 -21.74 10.10 -4.20
CA ILE A 88 -21.15 9.03 -3.39
C ILE A 88 -22.23 8.28 -2.60
N PHE A 89 -23.12 8.98 -1.90
CA PHE A 89 -24.14 8.34 -1.07
C PHE A 89 -25.18 7.57 -1.90
N GLN A 90 -25.51 8.03 -3.11
CA GLN A 90 -26.41 7.29 -4.01
C GLN A 90 -25.84 5.93 -4.41
N TYR A 91 -24.59 5.89 -4.87
CA TYR A 91 -23.94 4.62 -5.24
C TYR A 91 -23.64 3.75 -4.02
N TRP A 92 -23.31 4.36 -2.89
CA TRP A 92 -23.04 3.64 -1.66
C TRP A 92 -24.29 2.95 -1.10
N ALA A 93 -25.45 3.60 -1.15
CA ALA A 93 -26.72 3.01 -0.70
C ALA A 93 -27.10 1.74 -1.48
N ILE A 94 -26.87 1.73 -2.80
CA ILE A 94 -27.13 0.56 -3.65
C ILE A 94 -26.24 -0.62 -3.27
N ALA A 95 -24.99 -0.36 -2.85
CA ALA A 95 -24.07 -1.42 -2.45
C ALA A 95 -24.47 -2.13 -1.14
N TYR A 96 -25.43 -1.59 -0.38
CA TYR A 96 -25.97 -2.20 0.85
C TYR A 96 -27.31 -2.92 0.65
N GLU A 97 -27.93 -2.83 -0.53
CA GLU A 97 -29.20 -3.50 -0.86
C GLU A 97 -29.02 -5.00 -1.14
#